data_AF-A0A8T4FFI2-F1
#
_entry.id   AF-A0A8T4FFI2-F1
#
_cell.length_a   1.000
_cell.length_b   1.000
_cell.length_c   1.000
_cell.angle_alpha   90.00
_cell.angle_beta   90.00
_cell.angle_gamma   90.00
#
_symmetry.space_group_name_H-M   'P 1'
#
loop_
_entity.id
_entity.type
_entity.pdbx_description
1 polymer ?
#
loop_
_entity_poly.entity_id
_entity_poly.type
_entity_poly.pdbx_seq_one_letter_code
_entity_poly.pdbx_strand_id
1 'polypeptide(L)' 'MPLRAIAAGCRPGGTVLDMFAGSGTTGIAARQLGHFFTGIELNAPYCDLARARLLAARPAEIEEGDGD' A
#
# COMPACT_ATOMS: atom_id res chain seq x y z
N MET A 1 -5.34 -0.53 -11.25
CA MET A 1 -5.28 0.94 -11.31
C MET A 1 -4.61 1.66 -10.13
N PRO A 2 -4.41 1.11 -8.92
CA PRO A 2 -3.90 1.92 -7.80
C PRO A 2 -2.48 2.47 -8.00
N LEU A 3 -1.61 1.77 -8.73
CA LEU A 3 -0.22 2.21 -8.98
C LEU A 3 -0.12 3.62 -9.57
N ARG A 4 -0.93 3.95 -10.59
CA ARG A 4 -0.89 5.27 -11.24
C ARG A 4 -1.35 6.39 -10.31
N ALA A 5 -2.40 6.13 -9.53
CA ALA A 5 -2.93 7.11 -8.59
C ALA A 5 -1.93 7.41 -7.47
N ILE A 6 -1.26 6.37 -6.95
CA ILE A 6 -0.25 6.51 -5.91
C ILE A 6 0.98 7.26 -6.42
N ALA A 7 1.54 6.86 -7.58
CA ALA A 7 2.72 7.51 -8.14
C ALA A 7 2.50 9.00 -8.48
N ALA A 8 1.29 9.40 -8.86
CA ALA A 8 0.98 10.78 -9.18
C ALA A 8 0.58 11.63 -7.96
N GLY A 9 0.01 10.99 -6.93
CA GLY A 9 -0.63 11.70 -5.80
C GLY A 9 0.06 11.55 -4.45
N CYS A 10 1.02 10.62 -4.30
CA CYS A 10 1.73 10.38 -3.06
C CYS A 10 3.20 10.78 -3.22
N ARG A 11 3.70 11.62 -2.32
CA ARG A 11 5.13 11.97 -2.27
C ARG A 11 5.99 10.72 -2.03
N PRO A 12 7.25 10.68 -2.51
CA PRO A 12 8.18 9.58 -2.20
C PRO A 12 8.25 9.31 -0.68
N GLY A 13 8.23 8.02 -0.30
CA GLY A 13 8.19 7.61 1.11
C GLY A 13 6.92 7.98 1.88
N GLY A 14 5.91 8.53 1.20
CA GLY A 14 4.62 8.91 1.78
C GLY A 14 3.78 7.72 2.27
N THR A 15 2.65 8.03 2.90
CA THR A 15 1.68 7.03 3.38
C THR A 15 0.39 7.10 2.58
N VAL A 16 -0.10 5.95 2.11
CA VAL A 16 -1.38 5.79 1.42
C VAL A 16 -2.45 5.31 2.39
N LEU A 17 -3.60 5.99 2.43
CA LEU A 17 -4.78 5.58 3.20
C LEU A 17 -5.87 5.05 2.26
N ASP A 18 -6.44 3.89 2.59
CA ASP A 18 -7.64 3.36 1.91
C ASP A 18 -8.70 2.99 2.95
N MET A 19 -9.85 3.69 2.91
CA MET A 19 -10.94 3.49 3.86
C MET A 19 -11.85 2.30 3.50
N PHE A 20 -11.67 1.72 2.31
CA PHE A 20 -12.43 0.58 1.81
C PHE A 20 -11.47 -0.46 1.24
N ALA A 21 -10.52 -0.87 2.09
CA ALA A 21 -9.35 -1.62 1.67
C ALA A 21 -9.69 -2.97 1.01
N GLY A 22 -10.85 -3.55 1.31
CA GLY A 22 -11.36 -4.78 0.72
C GLY A 22 -10.30 -5.87 0.76
N SER A 23 -9.88 -6.35 -0.42
CA SER A 23 -8.89 -7.41 -0.53
C SER A 23 -7.42 -6.94 -0.40
N GLY A 24 -7.16 -5.66 -0.12
CA GLY A 24 -5.83 -5.10 0.14
C GLY A 24 -5.02 -4.67 -1.09
N THR A 25 -5.65 -4.52 -2.27
CA THR A 25 -4.94 -4.22 -3.54
C THR A 25 -4.20 -2.88 -3.52
N THR A 26 -4.77 -1.85 -2.88
CA THR A 26 -4.15 -0.53 -2.72
C THR A 26 -2.86 -0.63 -1.90
N GLY A 27 -2.86 -1.41 -0.82
CA GLY A 27 -1.67 -1.57 0.03
C GLY A 27 -0.55 -2.38 -0.63
N ILE A 28 -0.89 -3.36 -1.47
CA ILE A 28 0.12 -4.07 -2.28
C ILE A 28 0.77 -3.09 -3.26
N ALA A 29 -0.03 -2.27 -3.95
CA ALA A 29 0.49 -1.26 -4.87
C ALA A 29 1.34 -0.20 -4.16
N ALA A 30 0.94 0.24 -2.96
CA ALA A 30 1.72 1.18 -2.15
C ALA A 30 3.10 0.58 -1.79
N ARG A 31 3.15 -0.68 -1.31
CA ARG A 31 4.42 -1.36 -1.00
C ARG A 31 5.31 -1.58 -2.23
N GLN A 32 4.72 -1.85 -3.39
CA GLN A 32 5.44 -2.00 -4.65
C GLN A 32 6.10 -0.70 -5.12
N LEU A 33 5.58 0.45 -4.70
CA LEU A 33 6.11 1.77 -5.02
C LEU A 33 6.93 2.37 -3.87
N GLY A 34 7.24 1.60 -2.82
CA GLY A 34 8.03 2.08 -1.69
C GLY A 34 7.29 3.01 -0.73
N HIS A 35 5.95 2.98 -0.72
CA HIS A 35 5.13 3.78 0.21
C HIS A 35 4.62 2.94 1.39
N PHE A 36 4.37 3.63 2.51
CA PHE A 36 3.63 3.07 3.63
C PHE A 36 2.13 2.98 3.31
N PHE A 37 1.41 2.11 4.02
CA PHE A 37 -0.02 1.90 3.80
C PHE A 37 -0.78 1.72 5.11
N THR A 38 -1.94 2.36 5.21
CA THR A 38 -2.96 2.11 6.24
C THR A 38 -4.29 1.81 5.55
N GLY A 39 -4.93 0.69 5.91
CA GLY A 39 -6.21 0.28 5.35
C GLY A 39 -7.27 0.12 6.44
N ILE A 40 -8.50 0.55 6.15
CA ILE A 40 -9.68 0.30 6.97
C ILE A 40 -10.61 -0.60 6.16
N GLU A 41 -11.11 -1.65 6.80
CA GLU A 41 -12.08 -2.57 6.22
C GLU A 41 -13.02 -3.04 7.33
N LEU A 42 -14.32 -3.08 7.05
CA LEU A 42 -15.35 -3.43 8.03
C LEU A 42 -15.57 -4.95 8.08
N ASN A 43 -15.43 -5.63 6.96
CA ASN A 43 -15.70 -7.05 6.85
C ASN A 43 -14.49 -7.87 7.30
N ALA A 44 -14.60 -8.56 8.44
CA ALA A 44 -13.52 -9.32 9.03
C ALA A 44 -12.86 -10.36 8.08
N PRO A 45 -13.62 -11.18 7.32
CA PRO A 45 -13.04 -12.02 6.27
C PRO A 45 -12.16 -11.27 5.25
N TYR A 46 -12.56 -10.06 4.84
CA TYR A 46 -11.73 -9.23 3.96
C TYR A 46 -10.49 -8.68 4.67
N CYS A 47 -10.58 -8.34 5.96
CA CYS A 47 -9.41 -7.97 6.77
C CYS A 47 -8.36 -9.10 6.79
N ASP A 48 -8.79 -10.34 7.01
CA ASP A 48 -7.90 -11.50 7.02
C ASP A 48 -7.28 -11.77 5.66
N LEU A 49 -8.07 -11.68 4.59
CA LEU A 49 -7.59 -11.81 3.21
C LEU A 49 -6.57 -10.72 2.86
N ALA A 50 -6.88 -9.45 3.18
CA ALA A 50 -5.98 -8.33 2.94
C ALA A 50 -4.67 -8.50 3.69
N ARG A 51 -4.73 -8.88 4.98
CA ARG A 51 -3.55 -9.15 5.81
C ARG A 51 -2.67 -10.24 5.19
N ALA A 52 -3.25 -11.38 4.82
CA ALA A 52 -2.50 -12.48 4.22
C ALA A 52 -1.80 -12.05 2.92
N ARG A 53 -2.51 -11.32 2.05
CA ARG A 53 -1.93 -10.83 0.78
C ARG A 53 -0.85 -9.78 0.98
N LEU A 54 -1.00 -8.88 1.96
CA LEU A 54 -0.01 -7.85 2.28
C LEU A 54 1.26 -8.45 2.89
N LEU A 55 1.15 -9.51 3.69
CA LEU A 55 2.30 -10.24 4.24
C LEU A 55 3.05 -11.04 3.16
N ALA A 56 2.32 -11.60 2.19
CA ALA A 56 2.92 -12.29 1.04
C ALA A 56 3.56 -11.34 0.02
N ALA A 57 3.18 -10.06 0.00
CA ALA A 57 3.72 -9.06 -0.92
C ALA A 57 5.13 -8.64 -0.49
N ARG A 58 6.13 -8.93 -1.34
CA ARG A 58 7.50 -8.47 -1.15
C ARG A 58 7.56 -6.93 -1.19
N PRO A 59 8.22 -6.27 -0.22
CA PRO A 59 8.46 -4.83 -0.31
C PRO A 59 9.29 -4.49 -1.55
N ALA A 60 9.09 -3.30 -2.12
CA ALA A 60 10.05 -2.75 -3.07
C ALA A 60 11.40 -2.53 -2.36
N GLU A 61 12.50 -2.70 -3.09
CA GLU A 61 13.81 -2.23 -2.64
C GLU A 61 13.71 -0.70 -2.52
N ILE A 62 13.88 -0.19 -1.32
CA ILE A 62 13.87 1.25 -1.08
C ILE A 62 15.27 1.73 -1.45
N GLU A 63 15.40 2.44 -2.58
CA GLU A 63 16.59 3.24 -2.84
C GLU A 63 16.56 4.44 -1.88
N GLU A 64 17.55 4.54 -0.99
CA GLU A 64 17.77 5.73 -0.17
C GLU A 64 18.07 6.91 -1.11
N GLY A 65 17.06 7.71 -1.42
CA GLY A 65 17.23 8.98 -2.10
C GLY A 65 17.75 10.02 -1.11
N ASP A 66 18.93 10.58 -1.39
CA ASP A 66 19.57 11.67 -0.66
C ASP A 66 18.54 12.76 -0.32
N GLY A 67 18.44 13.05 0.98
CA GLY A 67 17.56 14.09 1.51
C GLY A 67 17.94 15.48 1.01
N ASP A 68 16.93 16.23 0.58
CA ASP A 68 16.95 17.70 0.46
C ASP A 68 16.40 18.31 1.77
#